data_AF-A0A928UU58-F1
#
_entry.id   AF-A0A928UU58-F1
#
_cell.length_a   1.000
_cell.length_b   1.000
_cell.length_c   1.000
_cell.angle_alpha   90.00
_cell.angle_beta   90.00
_cell.angle_gamma   90.00
#
_symmetry.space_group_name_H-M   'P 1'
#
loop_
_entity.id
_entity.type
_entity.pdbx_description
1 polymer ?
#
loop_
_entity_poly.entity_id
_entity_poly.type
_entity_poly.pdbx_seq_one_letter_code
_entity_poly.pdbx_strand_id
1 'polypeptide(L)'
;MRMNVNNFWKLALLAMLTLFQYSCNEDFPNILKEEYNNQEIGSSLNKVLIVVVDGVRGNAMTDIDPENMRKIARNSLYSHSSLGDFSSGVFTKEKGLANIFMGVNSAKHLVTSDLSTINSANYATIFEHLKSDYDGFNSNGYTTNSNVNTYLFKGIDVKETLTSDDEVIAKSKQAILADDTEMVVVHLSNIEKIGNENSFESTDPAYKSAILNFDAQMLDLVNTLETRPNYKNENWLVVITSSIGGSIAYVDPDDQTAYADNLRNTFTYFYSPRFTRKYQARPSTNSLPFVGAGLRLMLGSSGNNATSARLEDVTKMNFAPSQSFTITFFIKQNTENTDHNYPPILMKRADTDSGNGWQFIMAGGNVQFGANGSSKISSTSIKDAKWHAITVALNRTANTAKIYTDGVLSNQTSAGTGDISNTIQMVWGKKPGNGSNTGDFTVCNLQIYDVAMNDQQVNELAGIALIKADNSPFFNNLLGYWPAYDDIGTTTVTDVTAKTGNLKIFNELNWVSFEQFVPYFKPDINDGTFRLVPNQVDIPFFVYQWFGVLPRTNWSLDGQAWAPPYAVLEY
;
A
#
# COMPACT_ATOMS: atom_id res chain seq x y z
N MET A 1 -51.95 65.36 -10.87
CA MET A 1 -52.01 63.89 -11.00
C MET A 1 -50.86 63.30 -10.19
N ARG A 2 -51.11 62.88 -8.94
CA ARG A 2 -50.07 62.38 -8.03
C ARG A 2 -49.72 60.95 -8.43
N MET A 3 -48.57 60.75 -9.07
CA MET A 3 -48.03 59.40 -9.32
C MET A 3 -47.61 58.78 -7.98
N ASN A 4 -48.15 57.60 -7.72
CA ASN A 4 -48.02 56.87 -6.47
C ASN A 4 -46.62 56.24 -6.39
N VAL A 5 -45.74 56.85 -5.58
CA VAL A 5 -44.30 56.48 -5.45
C VAL A 5 -44.11 55.00 -5.07
N ASN A 6 -45.09 54.38 -4.41
CA ASN A 6 -45.07 52.96 -4.06
C ASN A 6 -45.23 52.00 -5.25
N ASN A 7 -45.83 52.43 -6.37
CA ASN A 7 -45.89 51.61 -7.58
C ASN A 7 -44.61 51.73 -8.42
N PHE A 8 -43.87 52.83 -8.29
CA PHE A 8 -42.61 53.04 -8.99
C PHE A 8 -41.50 52.14 -8.43
N TRP A 9 -41.46 51.96 -7.10
CA TRP A 9 -40.54 51.01 -6.45
C TRP A 9 -40.82 49.55 -6.79
N LYS A 10 -42.11 49.17 -6.91
CA LYS A 10 -42.48 47.80 -7.32
C LYS A 10 -42.17 47.53 -8.80
N LEU A 11 -42.34 48.51 -9.69
CA LEU A 11 -41.92 48.39 -11.09
C LEU A 11 -40.39 48.39 -11.24
N ALA A 12 -39.65 49.16 -10.43
CA ALA A 12 -38.20 49.19 -10.45
C ALA A 12 -37.58 47.87 -9.93
N LEU A 13 -38.17 47.26 -8.89
CA LEU A 13 -37.75 45.93 -8.40
C LEU A 13 -38.11 44.82 -9.39
N LEU A 14 -39.25 44.88 -10.07
CA LEU A 14 -39.61 43.90 -11.10
C LEU A 14 -38.70 44.03 -12.34
N ALA A 15 -38.33 45.24 -12.74
CA ALA A 15 -37.40 45.50 -13.83
C ALA A 15 -35.95 45.07 -13.50
N MET A 16 -35.50 45.24 -12.24
CA MET A 16 -34.21 44.71 -11.79
C MET A 16 -34.20 43.18 -11.72
N LEU A 17 -35.27 42.52 -11.28
CA LEU A 17 -35.34 41.05 -11.26
C LEU A 17 -35.39 40.43 -12.67
N THR A 18 -35.96 41.12 -13.67
CA THR A 18 -35.89 40.66 -15.07
C THR A 18 -34.53 40.87 -15.72
N LEU A 19 -33.74 41.84 -15.26
CA LEU A 19 -32.38 42.10 -15.78
C LEU A 19 -31.31 41.13 -15.22
N PHE A 20 -31.60 40.41 -14.13
CA PHE A 20 -30.75 39.33 -13.61
C PHE A 20 -31.02 37.95 -14.25
N GLN A 21 -32.03 37.82 -15.12
CA GLN A 21 -32.33 36.56 -15.83
C GLN A 21 -31.74 36.47 -17.25
N TYR A 22 -31.03 37.51 -17.70
CA TYR A 22 -30.37 37.55 -19.02
C TYR A 22 -28.84 37.77 -18.94
N SER A 23 -28.24 37.50 -17.78
CA SER A 23 -26.79 37.55 -17.59
C SER A 23 -26.16 36.16 -17.77
N CYS A 24 -25.60 35.95 -18.95
CA CYS A 24 -24.67 34.88 -19.35
C CYS A 24 -25.17 33.42 -19.30
N ASN A 25 -25.89 33.02 -20.34
CA ASN A 25 -25.84 31.65 -20.85
C ASN A 25 -25.47 31.67 -22.34
N GLU A 26 -24.41 32.41 -22.68
CA GLU A 26 -23.69 32.10 -23.91
C GLU A 26 -22.81 30.91 -23.59
N ASP A 27 -23.09 29.78 -24.23
CA ASP A 27 -22.17 28.66 -24.28
C ASP A 27 -20.81 29.21 -24.69
N PHE A 28 -19.79 28.98 -23.87
CA PHE A 28 -18.41 29.27 -24.27
C PHE A 28 -18.20 28.58 -25.63
N PRO A 29 -17.98 29.34 -26.72
CA PRO A 29 -17.65 28.70 -27.99
C PRO A 29 -16.36 27.95 -27.76
N ASN A 30 -16.39 26.64 -27.97
CA ASN A 30 -15.23 25.78 -27.83
C ASN A 30 -14.27 26.10 -28.98
N ILE A 31 -13.46 27.14 -28.80
CA ILE A 31 -12.47 27.64 -29.76
C ILE A 31 -11.44 26.58 -30.17
N LEU A 32 -11.36 25.44 -29.46
CA LEU A 32 -10.57 24.28 -29.88
C LEU A 32 -11.15 23.56 -31.11
N LYS A 33 -12.44 23.76 -31.45
CA LYS A 33 -13.04 23.23 -32.68
C LYS A 33 -12.80 24.10 -33.91
N GLU A 34 -12.45 25.38 -33.74
CA GLU A 34 -12.27 26.31 -34.86
C GLU A 34 -10.83 26.44 -35.34
N GLU A 35 -9.82 26.20 -34.47
CA GLU A 35 -8.40 26.29 -34.86
C GLU A 35 -7.79 24.97 -35.37
N TYR A 36 -8.47 23.83 -35.18
CA TYR A 36 -8.07 22.57 -35.79
C TYR A 36 -9.05 22.24 -36.91
N ASN A 37 -8.55 22.25 -38.16
CA ASN A 37 -9.26 21.76 -39.34
C ASN A 37 -10.19 20.59 -38.98
N ASN A 38 -11.49 20.81 -39.11
CA ASN A 38 -12.55 19.83 -38.99
C ASN A 38 -12.35 18.70 -40.02
N GLN A 39 -11.43 17.77 -39.75
CA GLN A 39 -11.74 16.37 -39.97
C GLN A 39 -12.47 15.92 -38.72
N GLU A 40 -13.65 15.31 -38.90
CA GLU A 40 -14.24 14.48 -37.87
C GLU A 40 -13.12 13.59 -37.31
N ILE A 41 -12.73 13.81 -36.06
CA ILE A 41 -11.87 12.87 -35.33
C ILE A 41 -12.76 11.67 -35.08
N GLY A 42 -12.92 10.84 -36.11
CA GLY A 42 -13.64 9.59 -36.03
C GLY A 42 -12.96 8.71 -34.98
N SER A 43 -13.77 7.97 -34.25
CA SER A 43 -13.42 6.89 -33.32
C SER A 43 -12.61 5.74 -33.97
N SER A 44 -11.94 5.95 -35.10
CA SER A 44 -11.24 4.91 -35.87
C SER A 44 -9.72 4.92 -35.72
N LEU A 45 -9.13 5.88 -34.99
CA LEU A 45 -7.66 6.00 -34.89
C LEU A 45 -7.04 5.31 -33.67
N ASN A 46 -7.73 5.24 -32.54
CA ASN A 46 -7.21 4.55 -31.36
C ASN A 46 -7.32 3.04 -31.56
N LYS A 47 -6.20 2.34 -31.43
CA LYS A 47 -6.11 0.88 -31.60
C LYS A 47 -5.39 0.27 -30.39
N VAL A 48 -5.83 -0.90 -29.95
CA VAL A 48 -5.26 -1.60 -28.80
C VAL A 48 -4.95 -3.07 -29.13
N LEU A 49 -3.76 -3.52 -28.78
CA LEU A 49 -3.40 -4.93 -28.73
C LEU A 49 -3.16 -5.32 -27.27
N ILE A 50 -3.93 -6.26 -26.72
CA ILE A 50 -3.63 -6.86 -25.41
C ILE A 50 -3.07 -8.26 -25.62
N VAL A 51 -1.88 -8.51 -25.11
CA VAL A 51 -1.27 -9.82 -25.01
C VAL A 51 -1.18 -10.24 -23.55
N VAL A 52 -1.87 -11.32 -23.21
CA VAL A 52 -1.80 -11.96 -21.90
C VAL A 52 -1.13 -13.32 -22.06
N VAL A 53 -0.09 -13.57 -21.26
CA VAL A 53 0.60 -14.86 -21.22
C VAL A 53 0.50 -15.50 -19.84
N ASP A 54 0.12 -16.77 -19.78
CA ASP A 54 0.10 -17.51 -18.53
C ASP A 54 1.51 -17.98 -18.15
N GLY A 55 1.87 -17.86 -16.87
CA GLY A 55 3.02 -18.56 -16.30
C GLY A 55 4.37 -17.83 -16.37
N VAL A 56 4.41 -16.56 -16.79
CA VAL A 56 5.67 -15.81 -16.87
C VAL A 56 5.87 -14.96 -15.62
N ARG A 57 6.85 -15.36 -14.80
CA ARG A 57 7.33 -14.54 -13.67
C ARG A 57 8.03 -13.29 -14.16
N GLY A 58 7.72 -12.15 -13.55
CA GLY A 58 8.41 -10.89 -13.86
C GLY A 58 9.91 -10.95 -13.59
N ASN A 59 10.33 -11.61 -12.50
CA ASN A 59 11.74 -11.83 -12.21
C ASN A 59 12.45 -12.64 -13.30
N ALA A 60 11.78 -13.63 -13.89
CA ALA A 60 12.36 -14.40 -14.99
C ALA A 60 12.59 -13.55 -16.25
N MET A 61 11.71 -12.57 -16.52
CA MET A 61 11.91 -11.59 -17.59
C MET A 61 13.17 -10.74 -17.35
N THR A 62 13.44 -10.37 -16.09
CA THR A 62 14.68 -9.67 -15.70
C THR A 62 15.92 -10.55 -15.89
N ASP A 63 15.87 -11.80 -15.39
CA ASP A 63 17.03 -12.71 -15.40
C ASP A 63 17.42 -13.17 -16.80
N ILE A 64 16.42 -13.48 -17.64
CA ILE A 64 16.64 -13.95 -19.01
C ILE A 64 17.00 -12.78 -19.94
N ASP A 65 16.46 -11.58 -19.64
CA ASP A 65 16.66 -10.33 -20.39
C ASP A 65 16.44 -10.47 -21.92
N PRO A 66 15.25 -10.94 -22.37
CA PRO A 66 15.00 -11.20 -23.79
C PRO A 66 15.19 -9.95 -24.67
N GLU A 67 15.79 -10.15 -25.84
CA GLU A 67 16.26 -9.05 -26.69
C GLU A 67 15.12 -8.17 -27.20
N ASN A 68 14.02 -8.76 -27.66
CA ASN A 68 12.93 -8.00 -28.28
C ASN A 68 12.06 -7.30 -27.24
N MET A 69 11.81 -7.93 -26.09
CA MET A 69 11.21 -7.27 -24.93
C MET A 69 12.04 -6.07 -24.45
N ARG A 70 13.37 -6.13 -24.54
CA ARG A 70 14.25 -4.98 -24.25
C ARG A 70 14.11 -3.85 -25.29
N LYS A 71 13.87 -4.18 -26.56
CA LYS A 71 13.57 -3.18 -27.60
C LYS A 71 12.21 -2.53 -27.35
N ILE A 72 11.17 -3.32 -27.08
CA ILE A 72 9.82 -2.85 -26.72
C ILE A 72 9.88 -1.93 -25.48
N ALA A 73 10.70 -2.28 -24.48
CA ALA A 73 10.89 -1.46 -23.28
C ALA A 73 11.30 0.01 -23.57
N ARG A 74 11.96 0.29 -24.71
CA ARG A 74 12.44 1.63 -25.07
C ARG A 74 11.31 2.63 -25.32
N ASN A 75 10.13 2.14 -25.65
CA ASN A 75 8.93 2.94 -25.86
C ASN A 75 7.79 2.42 -24.97
N SER A 76 8.12 2.07 -23.73
CA SER A 76 7.15 1.54 -22.77
C SER A 76 7.26 2.22 -21.41
N LEU A 77 6.11 2.37 -20.74
CA LEU A 77 6.05 2.28 -19.29
C LEU A 77 6.00 0.79 -18.95
N TYR A 78 6.95 0.31 -18.16
CA TYR A 78 7.00 -1.12 -17.86
C TYR A 78 7.53 -1.45 -16.47
N SER A 79 7.12 -2.60 -15.96
CA SER A 79 7.66 -3.18 -14.72
C SER A 79 7.77 -4.70 -14.82
N HIS A 80 8.88 -5.23 -14.33
CA HIS A 80 9.11 -6.67 -14.09
C HIS A 80 8.75 -7.08 -12.66
N SER A 81 8.25 -6.14 -11.87
CA SER A 81 7.78 -6.36 -10.50
C SER A 81 6.32 -5.93 -10.36
N SER A 82 5.55 -6.09 -11.45
CA SER A 82 4.10 -5.89 -11.41
C SER A 82 3.48 -6.96 -10.50
N LEU A 83 2.29 -6.68 -9.95
CA LEU A 83 1.58 -7.65 -9.12
C LEU A 83 0.29 -8.12 -9.78
N GLY A 84 -0.03 -9.39 -9.57
CA GLY A 84 -1.35 -9.93 -9.87
C GLY A 84 -2.45 -9.20 -9.09
N ASP A 85 -2.36 -9.30 -7.77
CA ASP A 85 -2.99 -8.41 -6.80
C ASP A 85 -2.24 -8.52 -5.45
N PHE A 86 -2.65 -7.75 -4.44
CA PHE A 86 -2.08 -7.78 -3.09
C PHE A 86 -3.09 -8.26 -2.02
N SER A 87 -4.21 -8.84 -2.45
CA SER A 87 -5.23 -9.37 -1.53
C SER A 87 -4.72 -10.60 -0.78
N SER A 88 -5.18 -10.79 0.45
CA SER A 88 -4.84 -11.96 1.26
C SER A 88 -5.32 -13.27 0.62
N GLY A 89 -4.54 -14.35 0.77
CA GLY A 89 -4.90 -15.70 0.33
C GLY A 89 -4.16 -16.16 -0.92
N VAL A 90 -4.54 -17.34 -1.43
CA VAL A 90 -3.87 -17.95 -2.59
C VAL A 90 -4.24 -17.20 -3.87
N PHE A 91 -3.21 -16.81 -4.63
CA PHE A 91 -3.36 -16.26 -5.97
C PHE A 91 -3.39 -17.38 -7.01
N THR A 92 -4.27 -17.28 -7.98
CA THR A 92 -4.49 -18.29 -9.03
C THR A 92 -4.53 -17.61 -10.39
N LYS A 93 -4.24 -18.39 -11.45
CA LYS A 93 -4.29 -17.88 -12.83
C LYS A 93 -5.65 -17.29 -13.15
N GLU A 94 -6.72 -17.97 -12.76
CA GLU A 94 -8.09 -17.54 -13.02
C GLU A 94 -8.44 -16.22 -12.35
N LYS A 95 -7.88 -15.95 -11.15
CA LYS A 95 -8.00 -14.63 -10.50
C LYS A 95 -7.28 -13.58 -11.32
N GLY A 96 -6.05 -13.86 -11.72
CA GLY A 96 -5.27 -12.88 -12.47
C GLY A 96 -5.87 -12.54 -13.83
N LEU A 97 -6.37 -13.55 -14.55
CA LEU A 97 -7.13 -13.34 -15.78
C LEU A 97 -8.39 -12.49 -15.54
N ALA A 98 -9.15 -12.76 -14.47
CA ALA A 98 -10.31 -11.94 -14.11
C ALA A 98 -9.94 -10.49 -13.75
N ASN A 99 -8.86 -10.28 -12.99
CA ASN A 99 -8.32 -8.95 -12.67
C ASN A 99 -8.03 -8.16 -13.96
N ILE A 100 -7.33 -8.77 -14.93
CA ILE A 100 -6.96 -8.15 -16.21
C ILE A 100 -8.18 -7.73 -17.02
N PHE A 101 -9.19 -8.61 -17.13
CA PHE A 101 -10.32 -8.35 -18.05
C PHE A 101 -11.51 -7.64 -17.41
N MET A 102 -11.58 -7.54 -16.08
CA MET A 102 -12.68 -6.86 -15.37
C MET A 102 -12.24 -5.58 -14.64
N GLY A 103 -10.97 -5.43 -14.31
CA GLY A 103 -10.45 -4.23 -13.63
C GLY A 103 -10.86 -4.12 -12.17
N VAL A 104 -11.26 -5.25 -11.56
CA VAL A 104 -11.62 -5.39 -10.15
C VAL A 104 -10.90 -6.59 -9.56
N ASN A 105 -10.72 -6.63 -8.24
CA ASN A 105 -10.05 -7.72 -7.53
C ASN A 105 -10.99 -8.88 -7.15
N SER A 106 -10.43 -9.96 -6.62
CA SER A 106 -11.16 -11.20 -6.28
C SER A 106 -12.27 -11.05 -5.24
N ALA A 107 -12.22 -10.02 -4.40
CA ALA A 107 -13.33 -9.66 -3.51
C ALA A 107 -14.60 -9.24 -4.26
N LYS A 108 -14.48 -8.78 -5.51
CA LYS A 108 -15.58 -8.30 -6.37
C LYS A 108 -15.96 -9.30 -7.45
N HIS A 109 -14.98 -9.77 -8.23
CA HIS A 109 -15.25 -10.72 -9.32
C HIS A 109 -15.52 -12.15 -8.83
N LEU A 110 -15.23 -12.47 -7.56
CA LEU A 110 -15.51 -13.75 -6.87
C LEU A 110 -14.82 -15.00 -7.43
N VAL A 111 -13.94 -14.85 -8.43
CA VAL A 111 -13.22 -15.97 -9.03
C VAL A 111 -12.18 -16.53 -8.06
N THR A 112 -12.14 -17.85 -7.99
CA THR A 112 -11.12 -18.62 -7.28
C THR A 112 -10.19 -19.31 -8.29
N SER A 113 -10.21 -20.64 -8.39
CA SER A 113 -9.53 -21.41 -9.44
C SER A 113 -10.48 -21.82 -10.57
N ASP A 114 -11.71 -21.29 -10.59
CA ASP A 114 -12.72 -21.59 -11.60
C ASP A 114 -13.41 -20.31 -12.11
N LEU A 115 -13.23 -20.02 -13.40
CA LEU A 115 -13.82 -18.86 -14.07
C LEU A 115 -15.36 -18.91 -14.14
N SER A 116 -15.99 -20.07 -13.93
CA SER A 116 -17.46 -20.17 -13.92
C SER A 116 -18.11 -19.41 -12.75
N THR A 117 -17.34 -19.14 -11.69
CA THR A 117 -17.78 -18.41 -10.49
C THR A 117 -17.80 -16.89 -10.67
N ILE A 118 -17.43 -16.39 -11.85
CA ILE A 118 -17.28 -14.96 -12.14
C ILE A 118 -18.57 -14.17 -11.92
N ASN A 119 -18.46 -13.06 -11.21
CA ASN A 119 -19.58 -12.16 -10.91
C ASN A 119 -19.88 -11.19 -12.07
N SER A 120 -20.12 -11.74 -13.27
CA SER A 120 -20.34 -10.97 -14.50
C SER A 120 -21.65 -10.17 -14.54
N ALA A 121 -22.55 -10.39 -13.56
CA ALA A 121 -23.78 -9.64 -13.43
C ALA A 121 -23.56 -8.25 -12.81
N ASN A 122 -22.59 -8.12 -11.90
CA ASN A 122 -22.30 -6.86 -11.19
C ASN A 122 -21.06 -6.15 -11.73
N TYR A 123 -20.14 -6.90 -12.35
CA TYR A 123 -18.90 -6.38 -12.90
C TYR A 123 -18.79 -6.87 -14.34
N ALA A 124 -18.77 -5.97 -15.30
CA ALA A 124 -18.68 -6.33 -16.71
C ALA A 124 -17.21 -6.46 -17.14
N THR A 125 -16.98 -7.10 -18.28
CA THR A 125 -15.63 -7.13 -18.87
C THR A 125 -15.29 -5.77 -19.48
N ILE A 126 -14.01 -5.54 -19.72
CA ILE A 126 -13.51 -4.37 -20.45
C ILE A 126 -14.18 -4.20 -21.82
N PHE A 127 -14.46 -5.32 -22.51
CA PHE A 127 -15.06 -5.33 -23.83
C PHE A 127 -16.52 -4.89 -23.80
N GLU A 128 -17.29 -5.33 -22.79
CA GLU A 128 -18.68 -4.90 -22.62
C GLU A 128 -18.76 -3.39 -22.38
N HIS A 129 -17.86 -2.84 -21.55
CA HIS A 129 -17.79 -1.40 -21.31
C HIS A 129 -17.42 -0.62 -22.57
N LEU A 130 -16.35 -0.99 -23.27
CA LEU A 130 -15.92 -0.33 -24.52
C LEU A 130 -17.00 -0.41 -25.60
N LYS A 131 -17.64 -1.56 -25.77
CA LYS A 131 -18.72 -1.74 -26.74
C LYS A 131 -19.95 -0.86 -26.45
N SER A 132 -20.20 -0.54 -25.18
CA SER A 132 -21.32 0.34 -24.81
C SER A 132 -21.02 1.82 -24.93
N ASP A 133 -19.74 2.22 -24.78
CA ASP A 133 -19.35 3.62 -24.58
C ASP A 133 -18.38 4.16 -25.66
N TYR A 134 -18.00 3.34 -26.65
CA TYR A 134 -17.17 3.73 -27.78
C TYR A 134 -17.84 3.38 -29.11
N ASP A 135 -18.23 4.40 -29.86
CA ASP A 135 -18.95 4.23 -31.11
C ASP A 135 -18.10 3.51 -32.17
N GLY A 136 -18.66 2.43 -32.72
CA GLY A 136 -17.98 1.62 -33.73
C GLY A 136 -16.90 0.70 -33.18
N PHE A 137 -16.85 0.44 -31.87
CA PHE A 137 -15.91 -0.50 -31.28
C PHE A 137 -16.13 -1.93 -31.79
N ASN A 138 -15.13 -2.48 -32.47
CA ASN A 138 -15.06 -3.91 -32.78
C ASN A 138 -13.79 -4.54 -32.20
N SER A 139 -13.93 -5.78 -31.75
CA SER A 139 -12.83 -6.50 -31.10
C SER A 139 -12.74 -7.95 -31.50
N ASN A 140 -11.50 -8.43 -31.59
CA ASN A 140 -11.17 -9.82 -31.90
C ASN A 140 -10.38 -10.46 -30.76
N GLY A 141 -10.70 -11.70 -30.38
CA GLY A 141 -10.09 -12.39 -29.25
C GLY A 141 -9.73 -13.83 -29.55
N TYR A 142 -8.46 -14.20 -29.34
CA TYR A 142 -7.95 -15.54 -29.64
C TYR A 142 -7.29 -16.15 -28.40
N THR A 143 -7.64 -17.39 -28.10
CA THR A 143 -7.12 -18.11 -26.94
C THR A 143 -7.06 -19.60 -27.17
N THR A 144 -6.19 -20.30 -26.44
CA THR A 144 -6.19 -21.77 -26.32
C THR A 144 -7.17 -22.29 -25.25
N ASN A 145 -7.76 -21.42 -24.43
CA ASN A 145 -8.56 -21.80 -23.26
C ASN A 145 -10.06 -21.49 -23.45
N SER A 146 -10.89 -22.54 -23.48
CA SER A 146 -12.34 -22.42 -23.68
C SER A 146 -13.05 -21.66 -22.55
N ASN A 147 -12.57 -21.76 -21.31
CA ASN A 147 -13.15 -21.01 -20.18
C ASN A 147 -12.85 -19.51 -20.30
N VAL A 148 -11.66 -19.13 -20.79
CA VAL A 148 -11.34 -17.72 -21.07
C VAL A 148 -12.26 -17.18 -22.16
N ASN A 149 -12.42 -17.93 -23.26
CA ASN A 149 -13.33 -17.54 -24.35
C ASN A 149 -14.79 -17.37 -23.86
N THR A 150 -15.24 -18.27 -23.01
CA THR A 150 -16.62 -18.30 -22.50
C THR A 150 -16.88 -17.17 -21.50
N TYR A 151 -16.04 -17.02 -20.48
CA TYR A 151 -16.32 -16.18 -19.32
C TYR A 151 -15.68 -14.78 -19.38
N LEU A 152 -14.49 -14.65 -20.00
CA LEU A 152 -13.71 -13.41 -19.99
C LEU A 152 -13.76 -12.66 -21.32
N PHE A 153 -13.91 -13.36 -22.45
CA PHE A 153 -14.14 -12.74 -23.77
C PHE A 153 -15.63 -12.44 -24.02
N LYS A 154 -16.40 -12.19 -22.97
CA LYS A 154 -17.77 -11.68 -23.09
C LYS A 154 -17.69 -10.24 -23.60
N GLY A 155 -18.47 -9.91 -24.63
CA GLY A 155 -18.43 -8.59 -25.29
C GLY A 155 -17.56 -8.52 -26.56
N ILE A 156 -16.64 -9.47 -26.76
CA ILE A 156 -15.82 -9.56 -27.99
C ILE A 156 -16.68 -9.97 -29.19
N ASP A 157 -16.47 -9.34 -30.35
CA ASP A 157 -17.24 -9.55 -31.59
C ASP A 157 -16.85 -10.84 -32.31
N VAL A 158 -15.55 -11.03 -32.55
CA VAL A 158 -15.01 -12.26 -33.15
C VAL A 158 -14.10 -12.93 -32.13
N LYS A 159 -14.49 -14.12 -31.64
CA LYS A 159 -13.68 -14.88 -30.70
C LYS A 159 -13.57 -16.35 -31.06
N GLU A 160 -12.39 -16.92 -30.89
CA GLU A 160 -12.10 -18.31 -31.24
C GLU A 160 -11.28 -18.98 -30.15
N THR A 161 -11.55 -20.28 -29.93
CA THR A 161 -10.68 -21.15 -29.13
C THR A 161 -9.86 -22.00 -30.09
N LEU A 162 -8.55 -21.84 -30.04
CA LEU A 162 -7.58 -22.44 -30.96
C LEU A 162 -6.80 -23.55 -30.24
N THR A 163 -6.02 -24.35 -30.98
CA THR A 163 -5.38 -25.53 -30.41
C THR A 163 -3.95 -25.29 -29.92
N SER A 164 -3.31 -24.21 -30.37
CA SER A 164 -1.94 -23.85 -30.00
C SER A 164 -1.72 -22.34 -29.95
N ASP A 165 -0.71 -21.92 -29.18
CA ASP A 165 -0.29 -20.52 -29.11
C ASP A 165 0.18 -19.99 -30.48
N ASP A 166 0.77 -20.83 -31.34
CA ASP A 166 1.17 -20.44 -32.70
C ASP A 166 -0.04 -20.14 -33.59
N GLU A 167 -1.13 -20.91 -33.47
CA GLU A 167 -2.40 -20.60 -34.14
C GLU A 167 -3.01 -19.30 -33.61
N VAL A 168 -2.93 -19.06 -32.30
CA VAL A 168 -3.37 -17.81 -31.66
C VAL A 168 -2.61 -16.62 -32.25
N ILE A 169 -1.28 -16.69 -32.35
CA ILE A 169 -0.46 -15.64 -32.97
C ILE A 169 -0.84 -15.45 -34.44
N ALA A 170 -0.96 -16.52 -35.22
CA ALA A 170 -1.29 -16.44 -36.64
C ALA A 170 -2.66 -15.76 -36.89
N LYS A 171 -3.68 -16.12 -36.12
CA LYS A 171 -5.02 -15.51 -36.19
C LYS A 171 -5.01 -14.07 -35.70
N SER A 172 -4.27 -13.77 -34.65
CA SER A 172 -4.12 -12.41 -34.13
C SER A 172 -3.48 -11.48 -35.15
N LYS A 173 -2.48 -11.94 -35.91
CA LYS A 173 -1.89 -11.17 -37.01
C LYS A 173 -2.89 -10.89 -38.12
N GLN A 174 -3.74 -11.86 -38.47
CA GLN A 174 -4.81 -11.64 -39.46
C GLN A 174 -5.80 -10.58 -38.98
N ALA A 175 -6.21 -10.63 -37.71
CA ALA A 175 -7.07 -9.62 -37.11
C ALA A 175 -6.41 -8.24 -37.02
N ILE A 176 -5.13 -8.19 -36.67
CA ILE A 176 -4.35 -6.95 -36.65
C ILE A 176 -4.34 -6.29 -38.03
N LEU A 177 -4.38 -7.05 -39.13
CA LEU A 177 -4.37 -6.50 -40.48
C LEU A 177 -5.77 -6.11 -41.00
N ALA A 178 -6.84 -6.44 -40.28
CA ALA A 178 -8.19 -6.02 -40.63
C ALA A 178 -8.41 -4.53 -40.31
N ASP A 179 -9.08 -3.79 -41.19
CA ASP A 179 -9.24 -2.34 -41.03
C ASP A 179 -10.31 -1.96 -39.99
N ASP A 180 -11.27 -2.84 -39.76
CA ASP A 180 -12.45 -2.63 -38.92
C ASP A 180 -12.28 -3.11 -37.46
N THR A 181 -11.07 -3.40 -37.01
CA THR A 181 -10.81 -3.93 -35.65
C THR A 181 -10.10 -2.90 -34.77
N GLU A 182 -10.75 -2.44 -33.70
CA GLU A 182 -10.21 -1.45 -32.74
C GLU A 182 -9.35 -2.12 -31.69
N MET A 183 -9.66 -3.36 -31.34
CA MET A 183 -8.96 -4.09 -30.29
C MET A 183 -8.72 -5.55 -30.65
N VAL A 184 -7.48 -6.01 -30.48
CA VAL A 184 -7.11 -7.42 -30.59
C VAL A 184 -6.62 -7.95 -29.25
N VAL A 185 -7.12 -9.11 -28.85
CA VAL A 185 -6.78 -9.77 -27.58
C VAL A 185 -6.17 -11.13 -27.87
N VAL A 186 -4.99 -11.36 -27.31
CA VAL A 186 -4.17 -12.54 -27.51
C VAL A 186 -3.95 -13.18 -26.14
N HIS A 187 -4.41 -14.41 -25.95
CA HIS A 187 -4.17 -15.17 -24.72
C HIS A 187 -3.38 -16.45 -25.01
N LEU A 188 -2.17 -16.51 -24.45
CA LEU A 188 -1.19 -17.58 -24.66
C LEU A 188 -1.01 -18.38 -23.37
N SER A 189 -1.11 -19.71 -23.43
CA SER A 189 -1.12 -20.55 -22.22
C SER A 189 0.02 -21.58 -22.15
N ASN A 190 0.84 -21.68 -23.20
CA ASN A 190 1.81 -22.78 -23.31
C ASN A 190 2.97 -22.64 -22.32
N ILE A 191 3.37 -21.42 -21.95
CA ILE A 191 4.47 -21.21 -20.99
C ILE A 191 4.11 -21.75 -19.60
N GLU A 192 2.89 -21.50 -19.12
CA GLU A 192 2.42 -22.07 -17.86
C GLU A 192 2.45 -23.60 -17.88
N LYS A 193 2.01 -24.22 -18.98
CA LYS A 193 2.07 -25.67 -19.15
C LYS A 193 3.51 -26.18 -19.05
N ILE A 194 4.45 -25.54 -19.74
CA ILE A 194 5.88 -25.90 -19.71
C ILE A 194 6.46 -25.73 -18.30
N GLY A 195 6.13 -24.64 -17.62
CA GLY A 195 6.58 -24.38 -16.24
C GLY A 195 6.04 -25.41 -15.24
N ASN A 196 4.77 -25.82 -15.40
CA ASN A 196 4.16 -26.88 -14.58
C ASN A 196 4.75 -28.27 -14.84
N GLU A 197 5.10 -28.58 -16.09
CA GLU A 197 5.74 -29.84 -16.48
C GLU A 197 7.22 -29.91 -16.10
N ASN A 198 7.85 -28.75 -15.87
CA ASN A 198 9.28 -28.63 -15.55
C ASN A 198 9.48 -27.77 -14.29
N SER A 199 9.84 -26.51 -14.47
CA SER A 199 10.07 -25.54 -13.42
C SER A 199 9.85 -24.13 -13.93
N PHE A 200 9.44 -23.20 -13.05
CA PHE A 200 9.35 -21.77 -13.36
C PHE A 200 10.67 -21.03 -13.09
N GLU A 201 11.75 -21.73 -12.71
CA GLU A 201 13.06 -21.13 -12.49
C GLU A 201 13.65 -20.57 -13.79
N SER A 202 14.24 -19.36 -13.73
CA SER A 202 14.80 -18.67 -14.91
C SER A 202 15.96 -19.43 -15.57
N THR A 203 16.57 -20.36 -14.82
CA THR A 203 17.67 -21.23 -15.25
C THR A 203 17.20 -22.55 -15.85
N ASP A 204 15.92 -22.89 -15.75
CA ASP A 204 15.37 -24.09 -16.38
C ASP A 204 15.40 -23.95 -17.92
N PRO A 205 16.02 -24.89 -18.66
CA PRO A 205 16.16 -24.77 -20.10
C PRO A 205 14.83 -24.75 -20.87
N ALA A 206 13.82 -25.52 -20.44
CA ALA A 206 12.54 -25.62 -21.14
C ALA A 206 11.73 -24.33 -20.96
N TYR A 207 11.64 -23.85 -19.72
CA TYR A 207 10.96 -22.59 -19.41
C TYR A 207 11.64 -21.37 -20.03
N LYS A 208 12.99 -21.30 -19.98
CA LYS A 208 13.75 -20.26 -20.67
C LYS A 208 13.52 -20.27 -22.18
N SER A 209 13.52 -21.44 -22.81
CA SER A 209 13.25 -21.58 -24.24
C SER A 209 11.83 -21.10 -24.59
N ALA A 210 10.84 -21.41 -23.75
CA ALA A 210 9.47 -20.95 -23.93
C ALA A 210 9.35 -19.42 -23.86
N ILE A 211 10.05 -18.77 -22.92
CA ILE A 211 10.10 -17.30 -22.83
C ILE A 211 10.79 -16.67 -24.05
N LEU A 212 11.86 -17.29 -24.57
CA LEU A 212 12.52 -16.80 -25.79
C LEU A 212 11.65 -16.97 -27.05
N ASN A 213 10.83 -18.01 -27.10
CA ASN A 213 9.83 -18.16 -28.16
C ASN A 213 8.76 -17.06 -28.07
N PHE A 214 8.27 -16.78 -26.87
CA PHE A 214 7.35 -15.66 -26.63
C PHE A 214 7.96 -14.30 -27.02
N ASP A 215 9.23 -14.07 -26.70
CA ASP A 215 9.97 -12.87 -27.13
C ASP A 215 9.96 -12.69 -28.66
N ALA A 216 10.18 -13.78 -29.41
CA ALA A 216 10.09 -13.75 -30.87
C ALA A 216 8.66 -13.51 -31.37
N GLN A 217 7.65 -14.09 -30.72
CA GLN A 217 6.23 -13.84 -31.04
C GLN A 217 5.83 -12.39 -30.77
N MET A 218 6.36 -11.75 -29.72
CA MET A 218 6.09 -10.32 -29.43
C MET A 218 6.68 -9.42 -30.50
N LEU A 219 7.89 -9.72 -30.98
CA LEU A 219 8.47 -9.02 -32.13
C LEU A 219 7.58 -9.16 -33.37
N ASP A 220 7.10 -10.36 -33.66
CA ASP A 220 6.26 -10.62 -34.84
C ASP A 220 4.92 -9.87 -34.79
N LEU A 221 4.27 -9.82 -33.62
CA LEU A 221 3.06 -9.01 -33.42
C LEU A 221 3.33 -7.52 -33.62
N VAL A 222 4.35 -6.97 -32.97
CA VAL A 222 4.69 -5.53 -33.11
C VAL A 222 5.05 -5.18 -34.55
N ASN A 223 5.87 -5.99 -35.23
CA ASN A 223 6.20 -5.78 -36.63
C ASN A 223 4.95 -5.84 -37.52
N THR A 224 3.97 -6.69 -37.21
CA THR A 224 2.72 -6.78 -37.97
C THR A 224 1.93 -5.46 -37.88
N LEU A 225 1.91 -4.80 -36.72
CA LEU A 225 1.29 -3.48 -36.57
C LEU A 225 1.89 -2.48 -37.56
N GLU A 226 3.22 -2.44 -37.66
CA GLU A 226 3.96 -1.51 -38.52
C GLU A 226 3.72 -1.71 -40.02
N THR A 227 3.24 -2.90 -40.43
CA THR A 227 2.88 -3.18 -41.82
C THR A 227 1.50 -2.68 -42.24
N ARG A 228 0.67 -2.21 -41.30
CA ARG A 228 -0.67 -1.71 -41.62
C ARG A 228 -0.59 -0.47 -42.53
N PRO A 229 -1.42 -0.36 -43.58
CA PRO A 229 -1.38 0.77 -44.52
C PRO A 229 -1.52 2.15 -43.85
N ASN A 230 -2.32 2.23 -42.77
CA ASN A 230 -2.59 3.47 -42.05
C ASN A 230 -1.83 3.58 -40.70
N TYR A 231 -0.85 2.71 -40.42
CA TYR A 231 -0.16 2.63 -39.13
C TYR A 231 0.32 3.99 -38.60
N LYS A 232 0.85 4.86 -39.48
CA LYS A 232 1.38 6.18 -39.12
C LYS A 232 0.34 7.14 -38.53
N ASN A 233 -0.94 6.98 -38.91
CA ASN A 233 -2.03 7.80 -38.41
C ASN A 233 -2.79 7.12 -37.27
N GLU A 234 -2.57 5.82 -37.06
CA GLU A 234 -3.18 5.06 -35.98
C GLU A 234 -2.43 5.29 -34.67
N ASN A 235 -3.20 5.39 -33.59
CA ASN A 235 -2.71 5.55 -32.24
C ASN A 235 -2.73 4.19 -31.52
N TRP A 236 -1.65 3.43 -31.68
CA TRP A 236 -1.51 2.09 -31.10
C TRP A 236 -1.02 2.10 -29.66
N LEU A 237 -1.73 1.36 -28.82
CA LEU A 237 -1.29 0.88 -27.52
C LEU A 237 -1.14 -0.64 -27.56
N VAL A 238 0.00 -1.16 -27.12
CA VAL A 238 0.21 -2.60 -26.90
C VAL A 238 0.39 -2.84 -25.40
N VAL A 239 -0.51 -3.62 -24.81
CA VAL A 239 -0.38 -4.09 -23.44
C VAL A 239 0.16 -5.51 -23.45
N ILE A 240 1.28 -5.77 -22.76
CA ILE A 240 1.88 -7.12 -22.68
C ILE A 240 2.01 -7.49 -21.21
N THR A 241 1.31 -8.51 -20.73
CA THR A 241 1.31 -8.85 -19.30
C THR A 241 1.25 -10.35 -19.07
N SER A 242 1.64 -10.79 -17.87
CA SER A 242 1.30 -12.13 -17.40
C SER A 242 0.05 -12.17 -16.53
N SER A 243 -0.72 -13.26 -16.63
CA SER A 243 -1.87 -13.54 -15.77
C SER A 243 -1.47 -14.08 -14.40
N ILE A 244 -0.34 -14.78 -14.35
CA ILE A 244 0.26 -15.35 -13.15
C ILE A 244 1.77 -15.42 -13.36
N GLY A 245 2.52 -15.35 -12.27
CA GLY A 245 3.91 -15.77 -12.25
C GLY A 245 4.01 -17.29 -12.27
N GLY A 246 4.73 -17.85 -11.30
CA GLY A 246 4.98 -19.29 -11.24
C GLY A 246 5.62 -19.67 -9.92
N SER A 247 5.34 -20.87 -9.41
CA SER A 247 5.93 -21.28 -8.14
C SER A 247 7.40 -21.65 -8.32
N ILE A 248 8.25 -21.13 -7.45
CA ILE A 248 9.66 -21.55 -7.32
C ILE A 248 9.99 -21.84 -5.86
N ALA A 249 11.10 -22.54 -5.62
CA ALA A 249 11.48 -22.95 -4.27
C ALA A 249 11.93 -21.78 -3.39
N TYR A 250 12.60 -20.79 -4.00
CA TYR A 250 13.07 -19.62 -3.28
C TYR A 250 11.94 -18.59 -3.10
N VAL A 251 11.62 -18.30 -1.84
CA VAL A 251 10.82 -17.15 -1.42
C VAL A 251 11.74 -16.30 -0.55
N ASP A 252 11.75 -14.99 -0.78
CA ASP A 252 12.55 -14.07 0.03
C ASP A 252 12.05 -14.13 1.50
N PRO A 253 12.86 -14.65 2.44
CA PRO A 253 12.41 -14.81 3.83
C PRO A 253 12.28 -13.47 4.56
N ASP A 254 12.91 -12.41 4.03
CA ASP A 254 12.90 -11.08 4.64
C ASP A 254 11.72 -10.23 4.14
N ASP A 255 11.14 -10.57 2.99
CA ASP A 255 9.94 -9.93 2.46
C ASP A 255 8.68 -10.74 2.82
N GLN A 256 7.87 -10.21 3.73
CA GLN A 256 6.62 -10.86 4.17
C GLN A 256 5.38 -10.29 3.46
N THR A 257 5.56 -9.67 2.29
CA THR A 257 4.50 -8.99 1.57
C THR A 257 4.05 -9.75 0.32
N ALA A 258 3.06 -9.21 -0.39
CA ALA A 258 2.65 -9.72 -1.70
C ALA A 258 3.79 -9.75 -2.73
N TYR A 259 4.86 -8.96 -2.54
CA TYR A 259 6.04 -8.97 -3.43
C TYR A 259 6.91 -10.22 -3.30
N ALA A 260 6.80 -10.96 -2.21
CA ALA A 260 7.54 -12.21 -2.01
C ALA A 260 6.85 -13.42 -2.63
N ASP A 261 5.54 -13.32 -2.91
CA ASP A 261 4.76 -14.39 -3.51
C ASP A 261 5.06 -14.48 -5.02
N ASN A 262 5.82 -15.51 -5.41
CA ASN A 262 6.21 -15.75 -6.79
C ASN A 262 5.03 -16.00 -7.75
N LEU A 263 3.85 -16.40 -7.25
CA LEU A 263 2.65 -16.51 -8.08
C LEU A 263 2.09 -15.13 -8.45
N ARG A 264 2.27 -14.14 -7.57
CA ARG A 264 1.82 -12.75 -7.79
C ARG A 264 2.82 -11.92 -8.56
N ASN A 265 4.08 -12.35 -8.64
CA ASN A 265 5.11 -11.65 -9.41
C ASN A 265 4.86 -11.75 -10.93
N THR A 266 4.23 -10.72 -11.49
CA THR A 266 3.94 -10.59 -12.91
C THR A 266 4.81 -9.52 -13.56
N PHE A 267 4.68 -9.36 -14.87
CA PHE A 267 5.24 -8.22 -15.59
C PHE A 267 4.16 -7.49 -16.37
N THR A 268 4.34 -6.20 -16.63
CA THR A 268 3.41 -5.40 -17.44
C THR A 268 4.15 -4.39 -18.32
N TYR A 269 3.87 -4.53 -19.62
CA TYR A 269 4.10 -3.75 -20.83
C TYR A 269 3.00 -2.73 -21.09
N PHE A 270 3.22 -1.41 -20.98
CA PHE A 270 2.41 -0.42 -21.71
C PHE A 270 3.26 0.22 -22.80
N TYR A 271 3.20 -0.33 -24.01
CA TYR A 271 3.99 0.09 -25.16
C TYR A 271 3.18 0.97 -26.12
N SER A 272 3.81 2.00 -26.66
CA SER A 272 3.33 2.73 -27.82
C SER A 272 4.53 3.33 -28.54
N PRO A 273 4.56 3.38 -29.89
CA PRO A 273 5.65 4.06 -30.61
C PRO A 273 5.81 5.53 -30.21
N ARG A 274 4.78 6.14 -29.58
CA ARG A 274 4.78 7.53 -29.11
C ARG A 274 5.37 7.71 -27.71
N PHE A 275 5.66 6.64 -26.98
CA PHE A 275 6.24 6.73 -25.64
C PHE A 275 7.76 6.77 -25.66
N THR A 276 8.34 7.19 -24.56
CA THR A 276 9.75 6.96 -24.21
C THR A 276 9.82 5.97 -23.04
N ARG A 277 11.02 5.47 -22.77
CA ARG A 277 11.26 4.47 -21.72
C ARG A 277 10.93 5.04 -20.33
N LYS A 278 10.06 4.34 -19.59
CA LYS A 278 9.89 4.51 -18.15
C LYS A 278 9.86 3.14 -17.47
N TYR A 279 10.90 2.86 -16.69
CA TYR A 279 10.93 1.67 -15.84
C TYR A 279 10.33 2.00 -14.48
N GLN A 280 9.32 1.24 -14.06
CA GLN A 280 8.71 1.33 -12.75
C GLN A 280 9.26 0.22 -11.84
N ALA A 281 10.19 0.57 -10.96
CA ALA A 281 10.77 -0.37 -10.00
C ALA A 281 9.81 -0.62 -8.83
N ARG A 282 9.85 -1.84 -8.26
CA ARG A 282 9.17 -2.10 -6.97
C ARG A 282 9.80 -1.26 -5.85
N PRO A 283 9.01 -0.73 -4.91
CA PRO A 283 9.54 -0.13 -3.69
C PRO A 283 10.28 -1.19 -2.85
N SER A 284 11.23 -0.74 -2.05
CA SER A 284 11.87 -1.61 -1.07
C SER A 284 10.94 -1.84 0.12
N THR A 285 10.64 -3.10 0.41
CA THR A 285 9.85 -3.54 1.57
C THR A 285 10.69 -3.54 2.86
N ASN A 286 12.01 -3.64 2.74
CA ASN A 286 12.97 -3.70 3.86
C ASN A 286 13.54 -2.33 4.27
N SER A 287 13.25 -1.27 3.52
CA SER A 287 13.76 0.09 3.81
C SER A 287 12.64 1.14 3.84
N LEU A 288 11.42 0.71 4.18
CA LEU A 288 10.35 1.66 4.39
C LEU A 288 10.71 2.58 5.56
N PRO A 289 10.51 3.90 5.41
CA PRO A 289 10.71 4.80 6.54
C PRO A 289 9.66 4.49 7.61
N PHE A 290 10.06 4.59 8.86
CA PHE A 290 9.13 4.74 9.97
C PHE A 290 8.53 6.15 9.89
N VAL A 291 7.24 6.22 9.57
CA VAL A 291 6.49 7.46 9.39
C VAL A 291 5.41 7.57 10.46
N GLY A 292 5.25 8.76 11.01
CA GLY A 292 4.18 9.05 11.96
C GLY A 292 4.39 10.34 12.72
N ALA A 293 3.66 10.47 13.81
CA ALA A 293 3.83 11.52 14.81
C ALA A 293 4.07 10.94 16.20
N GLY A 294 4.72 11.71 17.06
CA GLY A 294 4.97 11.36 18.45
C GLY A 294 4.85 12.56 19.38
N LEU A 295 4.56 12.27 20.64
CA LEU A 295 4.48 13.29 21.68
C LEU A 295 5.89 13.67 22.11
N ARG A 296 6.23 14.96 22.09
CA ARG A 296 7.52 15.46 22.59
C ARG A 296 7.40 15.86 24.06
N LEU A 297 8.09 15.10 24.89
CA LEU A 297 8.25 15.28 26.33
C LEU A 297 9.45 16.21 26.59
N MET A 298 9.19 17.51 26.74
CA MET A 298 10.18 18.49 27.18
C MET A 298 10.08 18.66 28.69
N LEU A 299 11.03 18.07 29.41
CA LEU A 299 11.14 18.08 30.86
C LEU A 299 12.24 19.09 31.21
N GLY A 300 11.88 20.30 31.65
CA GLY A 300 12.83 21.40 31.92
C GLY A 300 12.40 22.27 33.12
N SER A 301 13.10 23.39 33.34
CA SER A 301 12.86 24.38 34.41
C SER A 301 11.46 25.02 34.39
N SER A 302 10.62 24.68 33.41
CA SER A 302 9.20 25.02 33.33
C SER A 302 8.34 24.38 34.42
N GLY A 303 8.92 23.55 35.31
CA GLY A 303 8.43 23.20 36.66
C GLY A 303 7.08 22.48 36.70
N ASN A 304 6.01 23.20 36.36
CA ASN A 304 4.62 22.76 36.34
C ASN A 304 4.02 22.63 34.93
N ASN A 305 4.68 23.14 33.87
CA ASN A 305 4.13 23.23 32.50
C ASN A 305 4.68 22.19 31.50
N ALA A 306 5.50 21.23 31.93
CA ALA A 306 6.04 20.20 31.04
C ALA A 306 4.93 19.30 30.45
N THR A 307 5.07 18.92 29.18
CA THR A 307 4.15 17.99 28.48
C THR A 307 3.99 16.68 29.26
N SER A 308 2.75 16.26 29.48
CA SER A 308 2.45 14.92 30.01
C SER A 308 1.13 14.40 29.46
N ALA A 309 1.05 13.13 29.10
CA ALA A 309 -0.20 12.44 28.79
C ALA A 309 -0.59 11.54 29.97
N ARG A 310 -1.83 11.66 30.46
CA ARG A 310 -2.27 11.01 31.71
C ARG A 310 -3.51 10.17 31.48
N LEU A 311 -3.51 8.98 32.07
CA LEU A 311 -4.70 8.13 32.13
C LEU A 311 -5.55 8.55 33.33
N GLU A 312 -6.79 8.96 33.10
CA GLU A 312 -7.68 9.43 34.18
C GLU A 312 -8.11 8.30 35.11
N ASP A 313 -8.41 7.12 34.55
CA ASP A 313 -8.83 5.96 35.35
C ASP A 313 -7.63 5.37 36.11
N VAL A 314 -7.58 5.68 37.40
CA VAL A 314 -6.52 5.23 38.32
C VAL A 314 -6.57 3.73 38.63
N THR A 315 -7.68 3.06 38.34
CA THR A 315 -7.84 1.62 38.60
C THR A 315 -7.14 0.76 37.55
N LYS A 316 -6.89 1.31 36.37
CA LYS A 316 -6.25 0.65 35.23
C LYS A 316 -4.73 0.65 35.34
N MET A 317 -4.09 -0.24 34.57
CA MET A 317 -2.63 -0.39 34.49
C MET A 317 -1.95 -0.77 35.81
N ASN A 318 -2.73 -1.35 36.73
CA ASN A 318 -2.25 -2.07 37.88
C ASN A 318 -1.94 -3.52 37.49
N PHE A 319 -0.92 -4.11 38.11
CA PHE A 319 -0.58 -5.51 37.95
C PHE A 319 -0.56 -6.18 39.32
N ALA A 320 -1.37 -7.23 39.46
CA ALA A 320 -1.44 -8.00 40.70
C ALA A 320 -0.09 -8.71 41.00
N PRO A 321 0.16 -9.14 42.26
CA PRO A 321 1.41 -9.79 42.65
C PRO A 321 1.82 -11.00 41.79
N SER A 322 0.84 -11.76 41.29
CA SER A 322 1.06 -12.94 40.43
C SER A 322 0.97 -12.64 38.94
N GLN A 323 0.67 -11.40 38.55
CA GLN A 323 0.42 -11.04 37.16
C GLN A 323 1.73 -10.75 36.43
N SER A 324 1.91 -11.42 35.30
CA SER A 324 3.00 -11.16 34.36
C SER A 324 2.53 -10.16 33.31
N PHE A 325 3.44 -9.38 32.74
CA PHE A 325 3.10 -8.34 31.78
C PHE A 325 4.28 -7.99 30.87
N THR A 326 3.97 -7.30 29.78
CA THR A 326 4.96 -6.70 28.87
C THR A 326 4.56 -5.27 28.58
N ILE A 327 5.52 -4.35 28.62
CA ILE A 327 5.34 -2.94 28.22
C ILE A 327 6.38 -2.64 27.16
N THR A 328 5.93 -2.14 26.00
CA THR A 328 6.79 -1.69 24.90
C THR A 328 6.41 -0.26 24.55
N PHE A 329 7.41 0.60 24.32
CA PHE A 329 7.18 1.92 23.73
C PHE A 329 8.37 2.35 22.87
N PHE A 330 8.12 3.25 21.93
CA PHE A 330 9.16 3.84 21.10
C PHE A 330 9.57 5.18 21.68
N ILE A 331 10.88 5.38 21.76
CA ILE A 331 11.47 6.60 22.29
C ILE A 331 12.66 7.03 21.43
N LYS A 332 12.79 8.34 21.26
CA LYS A 332 13.98 9.00 20.74
C LYS A 332 14.39 10.08 21.72
N GLN A 333 15.63 10.01 22.20
CA GLN A 333 16.25 11.15 22.88
C GLN A 333 16.60 12.20 21.82
N ASN A 334 16.09 13.43 21.92
CA ASN A 334 16.31 14.43 20.88
C ASN A 334 17.69 15.11 20.97
N THR A 335 18.43 14.87 22.06
CA THR A 335 19.78 15.40 22.30
C THR A 335 20.83 14.30 22.19
N GLU A 336 21.82 14.45 21.31
CA GLU A 336 22.90 13.48 21.17
C GLU A 336 23.90 13.55 22.35
N ASN A 337 24.43 12.40 22.74
CA ASN A 337 25.45 12.19 23.77
C ASN A 337 25.24 12.94 25.11
N THR A 338 23.97 13.18 25.46
CA THR A 338 23.60 13.89 26.68
C THR A 338 23.15 12.88 27.73
N ASP A 339 23.72 12.98 28.92
CA ASP A 339 23.30 12.19 30.07
C ASP A 339 22.14 12.89 30.80
N HIS A 340 21.08 12.15 31.05
CA HIS A 340 19.92 12.61 31.81
C HIS A 340 19.75 11.73 33.05
N ASN A 341 19.54 12.36 34.21
CA ASN A 341 19.44 11.64 35.48
C ASN A 341 18.05 11.81 36.08
N TYR A 342 17.32 10.71 36.11
CA TYR A 342 15.99 10.55 36.69
C TYR A 342 14.80 11.30 36.04
N PRO A 343 14.82 11.82 34.79
CA PRO A 343 13.58 12.27 34.18
C PRO A 343 12.62 11.09 33.93
N PRO A 344 11.34 11.21 34.31
CA PRO A 344 10.35 10.19 34.04
C PRO A 344 9.97 10.15 32.57
N ILE A 345 9.91 8.94 32.01
CA ILE A 345 9.39 8.68 30.67
C ILE A 345 7.94 8.21 30.81
N LEU A 346 7.70 7.09 31.48
CA LEU A 346 6.38 6.50 31.66
C LEU A 346 6.28 5.91 33.06
N MET A 347 5.25 6.22 33.82
CA MET A 347 5.14 5.69 35.18
C MET A 347 3.73 5.63 35.71
N LYS A 348 3.49 4.65 36.57
CA LYS A 348 2.32 4.56 37.45
C LYS A 348 2.81 4.43 38.89
N ARG A 349 3.38 5.53 39.38
CA ARG A 349 4.01 5.67 40.70
C ARG A 349 3.90 7.12 41.17
N ALA A 350 4.05 7.36 42.47
CA ALA A 350 3.91 8.68 43.09
C ALA A 350 4.96 9.67 42.57
N ASP A 351 6.23 9.26 42.59
CA ASP A 351 7.38 10.04 42.14
C ASP A 351 8.48 9.11 41.58
N THR A 352 9.59 9.68 41.15
CA THR A 352 10.72 8.98 40.50
C THR A 352 11.57 8.12 41.43
N ASP A 353 11.51 8.37 42.73
CA ASP A 353 12.45 7.89 43.73
C ASP A 353 11.77 6.95 44.75
N SER A 354 10.48 7.14 45.01
CA SER A 354 9.72 6.52 46.10
C SER A 354 8.28 6.15 45.70
N GLY A 355 7.63 5.36 46.56
CA GLY A 355 6.23 4.94 46.39
C GLY A 355 6.05 3.55 45.77
N ASN A 356 4.82 3.04 45.85
CA ASN A 356 4.43 1.77 45.23
C ASN A 356 4.09 1.95 43.76
N GLY A 357 4.43 0.97 42.91
CA GLY A 357 4.18 1.04 41.47
C GLY A 357 5.35 0.62 40.61
N TRP A 358 5.28 1.02 39.33
CA TRP A 358 6.29 0.78 38.31
C TRP A 358 6.61 2.08 37.54
N GLN A 359 7.82 2.16 36.99
CA GLN A 359 8.29 3.35 36.28
C GLN A 359 9.37 3.03 35.24
N PHE A 360 9.44 3.89 34.24
CA PHE A 360 10.53 4.09 33.30
C PHE A 360 11.08 5.50 33.47
N ILE A 361 12.39 5.60 33.70
CA ILE A 361 13.12 6.86 33.87
C ILE A 361 14.39 6.83 33.01
N MET A 362 15.01 7.96 32.73
CA MET A 362 16.40 7.96 32.25
C MET A 362 17.39 7.93 33.42
N ALA A 363 18.53 7.28 33.23
CA ALA A 363 19.70 7.42 34.08
C ALA A 363 20.97 7.33 33.23
N GLY A 364 21.77 8.40 33.22
CA GLY A 364 22.85 8.56 32.25
C GLY A 364 22.30 8.58 30.82
N GLY A 365 22.71 7.62 29.99
CA GLY A 365 22.21 7.44 28.63
C GLY A 365 21.19 6.31 28.47
N ASN A 366 20.73 5.69 29.55
CA ASN A 366 19.95 4.46 29.54
C ASN A 366 18.52 4.72 30.03
N VAL A 367 17.56 3.97 29.48
CA VAL A 367 16.23 3.85 30.07
C VAL A 367 16.28 2.80 31.17
N GLN A 368 15.85 3.17 32.37
CA GLN A 368 15.74 2.26 33.50
C GLN A 368 14.30 1.94 33.82
N PHE A 369 14.02 0.65 33.98
CA PHE A 369 12.79 0.17 34.57
C PHE A 369 12.98 -0.10 36.06
N GLY A 370 12.00 0.31 36.86
CA GLY A 370 11.92 -0.03 38.27
C GLY A 370 10.49 -0.37 38.68
N ALA A 371 10.35 -1.35 39.55
CA ALA A 371 9.09 -1.73 40.18
C ALA A 371 9.33 -2.00 41.68
N ASN A 372 8.31 -1.80 42.51
CA ASN A 372 8.44 -2.11 43.93
C ASN A 372 8.79 -3.60 44.14
N GLY A 373 9.79 -3.86 44.98
CA GLY A 373 10.26 -5.22 45.27
C GLY A 373 11.20 -5.84 44.23
N SER A 374 11.63 -5.10 43.20
CA SER A 374 12.64 -5.53 42.23
C SER A 374 13.80 -4.55 42.15
N SER A 375 14.99 -5.04 41.82
CA SER A 375 16.12 -4.17 41.45
C SER A 375 15.79 -3.41 40.16
N LYS A 376 16.34 -2.20 40.00
CA LYS A 376 16.24 -1.48 38.72
C LYS A 376 17.07 -2.20 37.66
N ILE A 377 16.58 -2.25 36.43
CA ILE A 377 17.27 -2.78 35.26
C ILE A 377 17.37 -1.69 34.20
N SER A 378 18.51 -1.64 33.49
CA SER A 378 18.80 -0.63 32.48
C SER A 378 18.81 -1.23 31.08
N SER A 379 18.28 -0.49 30.11
CA SER A 379 18.50 -0.72 28.68
C SER A 379 19.98 -0.52 28.33
N THR A 380 20.40 -0.90 27.13
CA THR A 380 21.61 -0.31 26.52
C THR A 380 21.44 1.20 26.33
N SER A 381 22.54 1.91 26.06
CA SER A 381 22.53 3.36 25.92
C SER A 381 21.77 3.79 24.65
N ILE A 382 20.86 4.77 24.78
CA ILE A 382 20.02 5.33 23.70
C ILE A 382 20.32 6.82 23.40
N LYS A 383 21.46 7.34 23.88
CA LYS A 383 21.84 8.75 23.70
C LYS A 383 22.44 9.07 22.33
N ASP A 384 22.04 8.38 21.27
CA ASP A 384 22.57 8.52 19.90
C ASP A 384 21.66 9.36 18.98
N ALA A 385 20.62 9.96 19.56
CA ALA A 385 19.59 10.71 18.85
C ALA A 385 18.81 9.91 17.79
N LYS A 386 18.69 8.58 17.96
CA LYS A 386 17.89 7.70 17.12
C LYS A 386 16.66 7.17 17.87
N TRP A 387 15.76 6.59 17.09
CA TRP A 387 14.59 5.87 17.60
C TRP A 387 15.02 4.50 18.12
N HIS A 388 14.49 4.13 19.29
CA HIS A 388 14.64 2.83 19.89
C HIS A 388 13.30 2.28 20.38
N ALA A 389 13.14 0.97 20.29
CA ALA A 389 12.07 0.25 20.97
C ALA A 389 12.56 -0.22 22.34
N ILE A 390 11.93 0.27 23.41
CA ILE A 390 12.22 -0.18 24.77
C ILE A 390 11.11 -1.10 25.23
N THR A 391 11.48 -2.32 25.61
CA THR A 391 10.53 -3.34 26.10
C THR A 391 10.94 -3.84 27.46
N VAL A 392 9.97 -4.02 28.36
CA VAL A 392 10.12 -4.80 29.59
C VAL A 392 9.16 -5.95 29.57
N ALA A 393 9.67 -7.16 29.78
CA ALA A 393 8.87 -8.35 30.05
C ALA A 393 9.11 -8.78 31.51
N LEU A 394 8.05 -8.72 32.33
CA LEU A 394 8.09 -9.15 33.73
C LEU A 394 7.26 -10.42 33.88
N ASN A 395 7.93 -11.53 34.15
CA ASN A 395 7.36 -12.85 34.33
C ASN A 395 7.41 -13.27 35.80
N ARG A 396 6.26 -13.26 36.48
CA ARG A 396 6.14 -13.66 37.90
C ARG A 396 6.33 -15.16 38.09
N THR A 397 5.91 -15.98 37.14
CA THR A 397 6.03 -17.45 37.20
C THR A 397 7.47 -17.90 37.10
N ALA A 398 8.23 -17.33 36.16
CA ALA A 398 9.66 -17.60 36.00
C ALA A 398 10.54 -16.76 36.95
N ASN A 399 9.93 -15.84 37.71
CA ASN A 399 10.58 -14.85 38.57
C ASN A 399 11.68 -14.04 37.85
N THR A 400 11.39 -13.54 36.66
CA THR A 400 12.31 -12.72 35.87
C THR A 400 11.69 -11.39 35.45
N ALA A 401 12.48 -10.33 35.49
CA ALA A 401 12.18 -9.05 34.84
C ALA A 401 13.33 -8.75 33.88
N LYS A 402 13.01 -8.59 32.60
CA LYS A 402 13.97 -8.38 31.52
C LYS A 402 13.66 -7.07 30.80
N ILE A 403 14.69 -6.30 30.48
CA ILE A 403 14.59 -5.08 29.67
C ILE A 403 15.39 -5.27 28.38
N TYR A 404 14.81 -4.84 27.27
CA TYR A 404 15.33 -5.00 25.92
C TYR A 404 15.43 -3.64 25.23
N THR A 405 16.45 -3.48 24.41
CA THR A 405 16.59 -2.39 23.44
C THR A 405 16.55 -3.02 22.06
N ASP A 406 15.66 -2.54 21.20
CA ASP A 406 15.55 -2.99 19.81
C ASP A 406 15.47 -4.53 19.68
N GLY A 407 14.63 -5.14 20.51
CA GLY A 407 14.40 -6.58 20.50
C GLY A 407 15.51 -7.42 21.13
N VAL A 408 16.59 -6.81 21.62
CA VAL A 408 17.75 -7.51 22.19
C VAL A 408 17.82 -7.30 23.69
N LEU A 409 18.02 -8.39 24.44
CA LEU A 409 18.09 -8.36 25.90
C LEU A 409 19.26 -7.47 26.36
N SER A 410 18.95 -6.43 27.12
CA SER A 410 19.94 -5.51 27.69
C SER A 410 20.34 -5.92 29.10
N ASN A 411 19.36 -6.23 29.95
CA ASN A 411 19.59 -6.54 31.36
C ASN A 411 18.41 -7.36 31.92
N GLN A 412 18.65 -8.06 33.03
CA GLN A 412 17.64 -8.83 33.73
C GLN A 412 17.84 -8.85 35.24
N THR A 413 16.76 -9.04 35.97
CA THR A 413 16.75 -9.26 37.42
C THR A 413 15.59 -10.17 37.83
N SER A 414 15.40 -10.41 39.13
CA SER A 414 14.21 -11.11 39.61
C SER A 414 12.97 -10.22 39.50
N ALA A 415 11.83 -10.81 39.15
CA ALA A 415 10.58 -10.04 39.07
C ALA A 415 10.20 -9.39 40.41
N GLY A 416 10.63 -9.99 41.52
CA GLY A 416 10.19 -9.64 42.87
C GLY A 416 8.84 -10.29 43.19
N THR A 417 8.33 -10.05 44.41
CA THR A 417 7.06 -10.63 44.89
C THR A 417 6.07 -9.59 45.43
N GLY A 418 6.43 -8.31 45.38
CA GLY A 418 5.61 -7.21 45.88
C GLY A 418 4.41 -6.89 44.98
N ASP A 419 3.29 -6.50 45.61
CA ASP A 419 2.16 -5.88 44.91
C ASP A 419 2.57 -4.49 44.41
N ILE A 420 2.43 -4.26 43.11
CA ILE A 420 2.76 -2.97 42.48
C ILE A 420 1.49 -2.15 42.15
N SER A 421 0.33 -2.57 42.65
CA SER A 421 -0.94 -1.87 42.48
C SER A 421 -0.99 -0.58 43.30
N ASN A 422 -1.62 0.44 42.73
CA ASN A 422 -1.81 1.74 43.37
C ASN A 422 -3.00 2.52 42.74
N THR A 423 -3.41 3.59 43.41
CA THR A 423 -4.48 4.51 42.96
C THR A 423 -3.94 5.77 42.30
N ILE A 424 -2.76 5.68 41.67
CA ILE A 424 -2.08 6.81 41.05
C ILE A 424 -2.29 6.74 39.54
N GLN A 425 -2.54 7.89 38.91
CA GLN A 425 -2.66 7.98 37.44
C GLN A 425 -1.37 7.51 36.77
N MET A 426 -1.49 6.71 35.71
CA MET A 426 -0.40 6.44 34.80
C MET A 426 -0.11 7.71 33.99
N VAL A 427 1.16 8.06 33.85
CA VAL A 427 1.62 9.27 33.17
C VAL A 427 2.76 8.94 32.23
N TRP A 428 2.60 9.33 30.96
CA TRP A 428 3.64 9.38 29.95
C TRP A 428 4.19 10.81 29.90
N GLY A 429 5.37 11.03 30.48
CA GLY A 429 5.95 12.35 30.69
C GLY A 429 6.02 12.75 32.17
N LYS A 430 5.93 14.06 32.43
CA LYS A 430 6.28 14.61 33.75
C LYS A 430 5.30 14.19 34.87
N LYS A 431 5.86 13.64 35.94
CA LYS A 431 5.31 13.55 37.31
C LYS A 431 6.17 14.36 38.28
N PRO A 432 5.67 14.67 39.50
CA PRO A 432 6.49 15.19 40.59
C PRO A 432 7.72 14.31 40.85
N GLY A 433 8.86 14.94 41.12
CA GLY A 433 10.17 14.31 41.35
C GLY A 433 11.21 15.39 41.69
N ASN A 434 12.51 15.08 41.70
CA ASN A 434 13.54 16.08 41.95
C ASN A 434 13.53 17.20 40.88
N GLY A 435 13.79 18.46 41.30
CA GLY A 435 13.72 19.65 40.44
C GLY A 435 14.75 19.68 39.30
N SER A 436 15.77 18.83 39.36
CA SER A 436 16.86 18.68 38.38
C SER A 436 16.59 17.65 37.27
N ASN A 437 15.41 17.03 37.24
CA ASN A 437 15.06 15.97 36.29
C ASN A 437 14.66 16.55 34.92
N THR A 438 15.65 16.97 34.13
CA THR A 438 15.47 17.48 32.76
C THR A 438 15.59 16.38 31.70
N GLY A 439 14.99 16.59 30.52
CA GLY A 439 15.03 15.66 29.40
C GLY A 439 14.25 16.15 28.19
N ASP A 440 14.63 15.71 26.99
CA ASP A 440 13.92 16.02 25.74
C ASP A 440 13.78 14.73 24.93
N PHE A 441 12.57 14.17 24.95
CA PHE A 441 12.27 12.88 24.37
C PHE A 441 11.07 12.98 23.44
N THR A 442 11.13 12.29 22.31
CA THR A 442 9.93 12.04 21.48
C THR A 442 9.48 10.61 21.72
N VAL A 443 8.20 10.40 21.99
CA VAL A 443 7.64 9.09 22.35
C VAL A 443 6.39 8.76 21.53
N CYS A 444 6.22 7.49 21.19
CA CYS A 444 5.04 6.96 20.49
C CYS A 444 4.91 5.45 20.72
N ASN A 445 3.85 4.84 20.18
CA ASN A 445 3.64 3.39 20.16
C ASN A 445 3.71 2.71 21.55
N LEU A 446 2.95 3.20 22.54
CA LEU A 446 2.88 2.55 23.84
C LEU A 446 1.94 1.35 23.79
N GLN A 447 2.50 0.17 24.03
CA GLN A 447 1.81 -1.10 24.08
C GLN A 447 1.93 -1.66 25.50
N ILE A 448 0.81 -2.07 26.10
CA ILE A 448 0.80 -2.73 27.41
C ILE A 448 0.01 -4.04 27.30
N TYR A 449 0.65 -5.15 27.64
CA TYR A 449 0.11 -6.50 27.53
C TYR A 449 -0.05 -7.16 28.90
N ASP A 450 -1.04 -8.05 29.04
CA ASP A 450 -1.26 -8.89 30.24
C ASP A 450 -0.49 -10.22 30.24
N VAL A 451 0.53 -10.33 29.38
CA VAL A 451 1.39 -11.50 29.24
C VAL A 451 2.86 -11.08 29.21
N ALA A 452 3.75 -11.93 29.72
CA ALA A 452 5.18 -11.75 29.56
C ALA A 452 5.68 -12.43 28.29
N MET A 453 6.15 -11.65 27.32
CA MET A 453 6.82 -12.14 26.13
C MET A 453 8.19 -12.74 26.49
N ASN A 454 8.59 -13.80 25.79
CA ASN A 454 9.94 -14.36 25.89
C ASN A 454 10.94 -13.63 24.98
N ASP A 455 12.22 -14.01 25.04
CA ASP A 455 13.29 -13.32 24.29
C ASP A 455 13.07 -13.33 22.77
N GLN A 456 12.62 -14.45 22.20
CA GLN A 456 12.31 -14.57 20.78
C GLN A 456 11.12 -13.69 20.39
N GLN A 457 10.05 -13.72 21.18
CA GLN A 457 8.84 -12.93 20.94
C GLN A 457 9.12 -11.43 21.02
N VAL A 458 9.93 -10.97 21.98
CA VAL A 458 10.34 -9.56 22.05
C VAL A 458 11.19 -9.19 20.84
N ASN A 459 12.13 -10.05 20.42
CA ASN A 459 12.95 -9.82 19.25
C ASN A 459 12.10 -9.64 17.97
N GLU A 460 11.12 -10.51 17.77
CA GLU A 460 10.28 -10.54 16.57
C GLU A 460 9.22 -9.43 16.55
N LEU A 461 8.61 -9.12 17.70
CA LEU A 461 7.35 -8.35 17.73
C LEU A 461 7.52 -6.91 18.24
N ALA A 462 8.54 -6.62 19.07
CA ALA A 462 8.65 -5.31 19.69
C ALA A 462 8.93 -4.18 18.69
N GLY A 463 9.44 -4.48 17.49
CA GLY A 463 9.68 -3.53 16.43
C GLY A 463 8.47 -3.21 15.53
N ILE A 464 7.31 -3.88 15.72
CA ILE A 464 6.14 -3.64 14.87
C ILE A 464 5.61 -2.21 15.08
N ALA A 465 5.63 -1.42 14.01
CA ALA A 465 5.27 -0.02 14.06
C ALA A 465 3.76 0.20 14.17
N LEU A 466 2.91 -0.72 13.71
CA LEU A 466 1.46 -0.63 13.91
C LEU A 466 0.90 -2.00 14.28
N ILE A 467 0.42 -2.15 15.51
CA ILE A 467 -0.12 -3.43 15.98
C ILE A 467 -1.55 -3.61 15.49
N LYS A 468 -1.81 -4.74 14.82
CA LYS A 468 -3.10 -5.15 14.26
C LYS A 468 -3.39 -6.61 14.63
N ALA A 469 -4.64 -7.02 14.47
CA ALA A 469 -5.05 -8.39 14.78
C ALA A 469 -4.41 -9.44 13.86
N ASP A 470 -4.01 -9.06 12.65
CA ASP A 470 -3.40 -9.92 11.63
C ASP A 470 -1.87 -10.01 11.73
N ASN A 471 -1.21 -9.09 12.44
CA ASN A 471 0.25 -9.03 12.53
C ASN A 471 0.82 -9.27 13.93
N SER A 472 0.00 -9.52 14.95
CA SER A 472 0.46 -9.81 16.31
C SER A 472 -0.33 -10.94 16.97
N PRO A 473 0.32 -12.04 17.42
CA PRO A 473 -0.34 -13.11 18.16
C PRO A 473 -0.83 -12.66 19.54
N PHE A 474 -0.31 -11.54 20.06
CA PHE A 474 -0.66 -10.98 21.36
C PHE A 474 -1.66 -9.83 21.28
N PHE A 475 -2.29 -9.60 20.12
CA PHE A 475 -3.29 -8.53 19.96
C PHE A 475 -4.40 -8.60 21.02
N ASN A 476 -4.90 -9.81 21.30
CA ASN A 476 -5.94 -10.00 22.32
C ASN A 476 -5.45 -9.77 23.75
N ASN A 477 -4.14 -9.90 24.00
CA ASN A 477 -3.48 -9.66 25.28
C ASN A 477 -3.19 -8.17 25.55
N LEU A 478 -3.38 -7.28 24.57
CA LEU A 478 -3.26 -5.84 24.80
C LEU A 478 -4.29 -5.39 25.84
N LEU A 479 -3.81 -4.78 26.92
CA LEU A 479 -4.61 -4.03 27.89
C LEU A 479 -4.87 -2.60 27.42
N GLY A 480 -3.96 -2.03 26.63
CA GLY A 480 -4.09 -0.72 25.99
C GLY A 480 -3.01 -0.52 24.92
N TYR A 481 -3.33 0.20 23.86
CA TYR A 481 -2.39 0.52 22.79
C TYR A 481 -2.59 1.96 22.32
N TRP A 482 -1.54 2.77 22.45
CA TRP A 482 -1.51 4.18 22.07
C TRP A 482 -0.42 4.42 21.00
N PRO A 483 -0.76 4.29 19.70
CA PRO A 483 0.18 4.53 18.60
C PRO A 483 0.70 5.97 18.56
N ALA A 484 -0.21 6.94 18.78
CA ALA A 484 0.02 8.39 18.72
C ALA A 484 0.24 8.98 17.31
N TYR A 485 0.26 8.16 16.25
CA TYR A 485 0.58 8.63 14.89
C TYR A 485 -0.42 9.61 14.29
N ASP A 486 -1.71 9.40 14.56
CA ASP A 486 -2.81 10.19 14.00
C ASP A 486 -3.36 11.24 14.98
N ASP A 487 -2.78 11.33 16.18
CA ASP A 487 -3.24 12.21 17.27
C ASP A 487 -2.63 13.63 17.18
N ILE A 488 -1.87 13.91 16.12
CA ILE A 488 -1.15 15.17 15.93
C ILE A 488 -2.07 16.40 16.07
N GLY A 489 -1.62 17.36 16.87
CA GLY A 489 -2.38 18.60 17.12
C GLY A 489 -3.61 18.43 18.02
N THR A 490 -3.90 17.21 18.51
CA THR A 490 -4.96 16.96 19.47
C THR A 490 -4.42 16.99 20.92
N THR A 491 -5.31 17.18 21.90
CA THR A 491 -4.99 17.09 23.34
C THR A 491 -5.16 15.68 23.90
N THR A 492 -5.19 14.67 23.03
CA THR A 492 -5.48 13.27 23.39
C THR A 492 -4.44 12.36 22.75
N VAL A 493 -4.07 11.28 23.44
CA VAL A 493 -3.42 10.14 22.81
C VAL A 493 -4.41 8.98 22.86
N THR A 494 -4.78 8.46 21.71
CA THR A 494 -5.93 7.57 21.55
C THR A 494 -5.57 6.11 21.87
N ASP A 495 -6.37 5.45 22.71
CA ASP A 495 -6.29 3.99 22.92
C ASP A 495 -7.08 3.28 21.81
N VAL A 496 -6.38 2.74 20.82
CA VAL A 496 -7.03 2.10 19.66
C VAL A 496 -7.65 0.74 20.01
N THR A 497 -7.36 0.18 21.20
CA THR A 497 -8.03 -1.03 21.67
C THR A 497 -9.40 -0.76 22.29
N ALA A 498 -9.64 0.49 22.70
CA ALA A 498 -10.79 0.92 23.51
C ALA A 498 -10.99 0.16 24.84
N LYS A 499 -9.99 -0.59 25.34
CA LYS A 499 -10.09 -1.39 26.58
C LYS A 499 -9.77 -0.61 27.85
N THR A 500 -8.86 0.36 27.76
CA THR A 500 -8.41 1.15 28.91
C THR A 500 -8.87 2.59 28.81
N GLY A 501 -8.85 3.17 27.61
CA GLY A 501 -9.26 4.55 27.35
C GLY A 501 -8.08 5.48 27.07
N ASN A 502 -8.40 6.66 26.55
CA ASN A 502 -7.41 7.59 26.02
C ASN A 502 -6.57 8.25 27.13
N LEU A 503 -5.34 8.62 26.80
CA LEU A 503 -4.54 9.52 27.62
C LEU A 503 -4.90 10.97 27.28
N LYS A 504 -5.10 11.82 28.28
CA LYS A 504 -5.28 13.26 28.07
C LYS A 504 -3.96 13.98 28.22
N ILE A 505 -3.64 14.87 27.30
CA ILE A 505 -2.44 15.70 27.35
C ILE A 505 -2.72 16.89 28.26
N PHE A 506 -1.79 17.14 29.18
CA PHE A 506 -1.79 18.25 30.12
C PHE A 506 -0.58 19.14 29.87
N ASN A 507 -0.79 20.43 30.14
CA ASN A 507 0.14 21.53 29.95
C ASN A 507 0.40 21.86 28.48
N GLU A 508 1.64 21.75 28.01
CA GLU A 508 2.02 22.14 26.65
C GLU A 508 1.68 21.06 25.61
N LEU A 509 1.14 21.48 24.47
CA LEU A 509 0.89 20.62 23.33
C LEU A 509 2.10 20.59 22.40
N ASN A 510 2.85 19.49 22.43
CA ASN A 510 4.09 19.36 21.66
C ASN A 510 4.11 18.05 20.89
N TRP A 511 3.84 18.12 19.59
CA TRP A 511 3.87 16.98 18.67
C TRP A 511 5.02 17.14 17.68
N VAL A 512 5.62 16.01 17.27
CA VAL A 512 6.68 15.96 16.25
C VAL A 512 6.33 14.91 15.22
N SER A 513 6.24 15.31 13.95
CA SER A 513 6.17 14.40 12.81
C SER A 513 7.56 13.91 12.44
N PHE A 514 7.65 12.68 11.95
CA PHE A 514 8.90 12.07 11.52
C PHE A 514 8.69 11.16 10.31
N GLU A 515 9.76 11.05 9.52
CA GLU A 515 9.95 10.09 8.43
C GLU A 515 11.43 9.70 8.46
N GLN A 516 11.74 8.55 9.04
CA GLN A 516 13.13 8.11 9.24
C GLN A 516 13.26 6.60 9.02
N PHE A 517 14.31 6.16 8.34
CA PHE A 517 14.65 4.74 8.34
C PHE A 517 15.20 4.34 9.72
N VAL A 518 14.59 3.32 10.32
CA VAL A 518 14.98 2.79 11.63
C VAL A 518 15.18 1.28 11.47
N PRO A 519 16.42 0.76 11.50
CA PRO A 519 16.73 -0.62 11.09
C PRO A 519 15.93 -1.73 11.80
N TYR A 520 15.54 -1.52 13.05
CA TYR A 520 14.79 -2.51 13.83
C TYR A 520 13.27 -2.40 13.66
N PHE A 521 12.77 -1.24 13.23
CA PHE A 521 11.33 -1.02 13.16
C PHE A 521 10.77 -1.69 11.90
N LYS A 522 9.54 -2.18 12.01
CA LYS A 522 8.78 -2.80 10.94
C LYS A 522 7.58 -1.91 10.64
N PRO A 523 7.72 -0.89 9.77
CA PRO A 523 6.63 -0.02 9.34
C PRO A 523 5.45 -0.82 8.80
N ASP A 524 4.25 -0.25 8.93
CA ASP A 524 3.07 -0.84 8.33
C ASP A 524 3.13 -0.73 6.80
N ILE A 525 3.09 -1.88 6.12
CA ILE A 525 3.01 -1.94 4.67
C ILE A 525 1.53 -1.86 4.30
N ASN A 526 1.13 -0.73 3.72
CA ASN A 526 -0.26 -0.49 3.32
C ASN A 526 -0.48 -0.72 1.82
N ASP A 527 -1.74 -0.78 1.42
CA ASP A 527 -2.17 -0.94 0.02
C ASP A 527 -1.50 0.06 -0.94
N GLY A 528 -1.17 1.27 -0.46
CA GLY A 528 -0.47 2.29 -1.23
C GLY A 528 0.92 1.84 -1.69
N THR A 529 1.64 1.05 -0.88
CA THR A 529 2.94 0.48 -1.27
C THR A 529 2.79 -0.46 -2.47
N PHE A 530 1.79 -1.33 -2.46
CA PHE A 530 1.54 -2.28 -3.56
C PHE A 530 1.05 -1.60 -4.85
N ARG A 531 0.50 -0.40 -4.75
CA ARG A 531 0.04 0.40 -5.90
C ARG A 531 1.14 1.23 -6.55
N LEU A 532 2.39 1.16 -6.08
CA LEU A 532 3.53 1.83 -6.71
C LEU A 532 4.05 1.13 -7.96
N VAL A 533 3.55 -0.06 -8.27
CA VAL A 533 3.81 -0.81 -9.50
C VAL A 533 2.49 -1.15 -10.19
N PRO A 534 2.48 -1.44 -11.51
CA PRO A 534 1.27 -1.89 -12.18
C PRO A 534 0.70 -3.13 -11.51
N ASN A 535 -0.60 -3.07 -11.21
CA ASN A 535 -1.40 -4.23 -10.86
C ASN A 535 -2.25 -4.64 -12.05
N GLN A 536 -2.65 -5.91 -12.15
CA GLN A 536 -3.47 -6.38 -13.26
C GLN A 536 -4.79 -5.62 -13.42
N VAL A 537 -5.39 -5.18 -12.31
CA VAL A 537 -6.62 -4.36 -12.30
C VAL A 537 -6.45 -2.98 -12.93
N ASP A 538 -5.21 -2.51 -13.12
CA ASP A 538 -4.93 -1.20 -13.74
C ASP A 538 -5.09 -1.23 -15.27
N ILE A 539 -4.99 -2.41 -15.89
CA ILE A 539 -4.97 -2.56 -17.35
C ILE A 539 -6.26 -2.01 -17.99
N PRO A 540 -7.48 -2.37 -17.52
CA PRO A 540 -8.70 -1.79 -18.08
C PRO A 540 -8.76 -0.28 -17.98
N PHE A 541 -8.32 0.30 -16.85
CA PHE A 541 -8.31 1.74 -16.66
C PHE A 541 -7.46 2.43 -17.73
N PHE A 542 -6.26 1.90 -17.97
CA PHE A 542 -5.36 2.45 -18.97
C PHE A 542 -5.91 2.35 -20.41
N VAL A 543 -6.57 1.25 -20.73
CA VAL A 543 -7.19 1.03 -22.05
C VAL A 543 -8.42 1.93 -22.24
N TYR A 544 -9.28 2.12 -21.22
CA TYR A 544 -10.39 3.07 -21.31
C TYR A 544 -9.87 4.49 -21.59
N GLN A 545 -8.82 4.92 -20.89
CA GLN A 545 -8.19 6.22 -21.13
C GLN A 545 -7.65 6.34 -22.55
N TRP A 546 -7.07 5.27 -23.11
CA TRP A 546 -6.58 5.26 -24.48
C TRP A 546 -7.68 5.47 -25.51
N PHE A 547 -8.86 4.86 -25.30
CA PHE A 547 -10.05 5.07 -26.11
C PHE A 547 -10.80 6.38 -25.78
N GLY A 548 -10.36 7.16 -24.79
CA GLY A 548 -11.07 8.35 -24.35
C GLY A 548 -12.39 8.06 -23.62
N VAL A 549 -12.61 6.82 -23.18
CA VAL A 549 -13.77 6.40 -22.40
C VAL A 549 -13.50 6.72 -20.93
N LEU A 550 -14.38 7.50 -20.31
CA LEU A 550 -14.26 7.89 -18.90
C LEU A 550 -14.87 6.82 -17.99
N PRO A 551 -14.09 6.16 -17.11
CA PRO A 551 -14.64 5.18 -16.18
C PRO A 551 -15.69 5.78 -15.25
N ARG A 552 -16.85 5.12 -15.15
CA ARG A 552 -17.96 5.57 -14.31
C ARG A 552 -17.82 5.02 -12.89
N THR A 553 -18.26 5.79 -11.89
CA THR A 553 -18.19 5.39 -10.48
C THR A 553 -18.94 4.08 -10.20
N ASN A 554 -20.04 3.81 -10.90
CA ASN A 554 -20.81 2.58 -10.75
C ASN A 554 -20.09 1.32 -11.25
N TRP A 555 -19.05 1.45 -12.08
CA TRP A 555 -18.22 0.31 -12.50
C TRP A 555 -17.36 -0.22 -11.35
N SER A 556 -17.13 0.61 -10.33
CA SER A 556 -16.43 0.23 -9.10
C SER A 556 -15.06 -0.43 -9.38
N LEU A 557 -14.30 0.09 -10.35
CA LEU A 557 -12.96 -0.41 -10.68
C LEU A 557 -11.99 -0.25 -9.51
N ASP A 558 -11.04 -1.17 -9.39
CA ASP A 558 -9.99 -1.15 -8.35
C ASP A 558 -8.65 -0.62 -8.83
N GLY A 559 -8.49 -0.49 -10.15
CA GLY A 559 -7.26 -0.04 -10.80
C GLY A 559 -7.03 1.47 -10.74
N GLN A 560 -5.83 1.87 -11.13
CA GLN A 560 -5.41 3.27 -11.21
C GLN A 560 -4.90 3.68 -12.59
N ALA A 561 -4.80 4.99 -12.80
CA ALA A 561 -4.21 5.56 -14.01
C ALA A 561 -2.67 5.44 -13.99
N TRP A 562 -2.08 5.22 -15.17
CA TRP A 562 -0.64 5.29 -15.38
C TRP A 562 -0.31 6.43 -16.34
N ALA A 563 0.83 7.09 -16.12
CA ALA A 563 1.30 8.20 -16.95
C ALA A 563 2.63 7.82 -17.63
N PRO A 564 2.60 7.26 -18.85
CA PRO A 564 3.79 7.04 -19.65
C PRO A 564 4.36 8.38 -20.14
N PRO A 565 5.69 8.51 -20.25
CA PRO A 565 6.28 9.69 -20.84
C PRO A 565 6.14 9.63 -22.37
N TYR A 566 5.60 10.69 -22.97
CA TYR A 566 5.51 10.80 -24.42
C TYR A 566 6.84 11.29 -25.01
N ALA A 567 7.20 10.79 -26.18
CA ALA A 567 8.29 11.35 -26.96
C ALA A 567 7.92 12.77 -27.39
N VAL A 568 8.84 13.72 -27.20
CA VAL A 568 8.71 15.04 -27.78
C VAL A 568 8.90 14.86 -29.29
N LEU A 569 7.81 14.97 -30.04
CA LEU A 569 7.87 15.00 -31.50
C LEU A 569 8.32 16.41 -31.89
N GLU A 570 9.59 16.58 -32.24
CA GLU A 570 10.02 17.78 -32.96
C GLU A 570 9.36 17.71 -34.35
N TYR A 571 8.42 18.64 -34.59
CA TYR A 571 7.71 18.77 -35.87
C TYR A 571 8.56 19.48 -36.92
#